data_AF-A0A7S0QF32-F1
#
_entry.id   AF-A0A7S0QF32-F1
#
_cell.length_a   1.000
_cell.length_b   1.000
_cell.length_c   1.000
_cell.angle_alpha   90.00
_cell.angle_beta   90.00
_cell.angle_gamma   90.00
#
_symmetry.space_group_name_H-M   'P 1'
#
loop_
_entity.id
_entity.type
_entity.pdbx_description
1 polymer ?
#
loop_
_entity_poly.entity_id
_entity_poly.type
_entity_poly.pdbx_seq_one_letter_code
_entity_poly.pdbx_strand_id
1 'polypeptide(L)'
;AGCGGAGEDPFAALYASNNGGPPGDAEWAMTAEEAARFGAEFDRADGDGDGYVTGAEARPILAGLGSALTKPDLRHVWELADASRDGRLDRHEFAVALHLIALRTRGRALPDVLPDALRPAP
;
A
#
# COMPACT_ATOMS: atom_id res chain seq x y z
N ALA A 1 31.21 1.39 -15.76
CA ALA A 1 30.55 0.18 -16.27
C ALA A 1 29.31 -0.05 -15.41
N GLY A 2 28.15 -0.22 -16.05
CA GLY A 2 26.82 -0.12 -15.43
C GLY A 2 26.61 -1.09 -14.27
N CYS A 3 26.13 -0.55 -13.15
CA CYS A 3 25.69 -1.34 -12.02
C CYS A 3 24.48 -2.19 -12.43
N GLY A 4 24.50 -3.45 -11.98
CA GLY A 4 23.62 -4.51 -12.42
C GLY A 4 22.13 -4.23 -12.22
N GLY A 5 21.33 -4.83 -13.09
CA GLY A 5 19.88 -4.82 -13.01
C GLY A 5 19.40 -5.36 -11.68
N ALA A 6 18.88 -4.48 -10.83
CA ALA A 6 17.84 -4.87 -9.91
C ALA A 6 16.67 -5.33 -10.80
N GLY A 7 16.15 -6.53 -10.54
CA GLY A 7 14.94 -7.00 -11.21
C GLY A 7 13.90 -5.89 -11.17
N GLU A 8 13.32 -5.61 -12.33
CA GLU A 8 12.27 -4.63 -12.52
C GLU A 8 11.03 -5.14 -11.76
N ASP A 9 11.02 -4.94 -10.44
CA ASP A 9 9.83 -5.15 -9.63
C ASP A 9 8.80 -4.13 -10.14
N PRO A 10 7.71 -4.57 -10.79
CA PRO A 10 6.71 -3.63 -11.33
C PRO A 10 6.08 -2.80 -10.20
N PHE A 11 6.19 -3.28 -8.97
CA PHE A 11 5.78 -2.57 -7.77
C PHE A 11 6.78 -1.50 -7.34
N ALA A 12 8.09 -1.69 -7.57
CA ALA A 12 9.10 -0.67 -7.32
C ALA A 12 8.86 0.58 -8.12
N ALA A 13 8.52 0.44 -9.39
CA ALA A 13 8.17 1.59 -10.21
C ALA A 13 7.02 2.42 -9.61
N LEU A 14 6.03 1.81 -8.95
CA LEU A 14 4.91 2.52 -8.31
C LEU A 14 5.34 3.41 -7.14
N TYR A 15 6.46 3.09 -6.48
CA TYR A 15 6.94 3.76 -5.27
C TYR A 15 8.34 4.41 -5.36
N ALA A 16 9.04 4.25 -6.49
CA ALA A 16 10.49 4.50 -6.61
C ALA A 16 10.91 5.97 -6.81
N SER A 17 10.00 6.94 -6.77
CA SER A 17 10.38 8.34 -6.99
C SER A 17 10.85 9.11 -5.74
N ASN A 18 10.67 8.62 -4.52
CA ASN A 18 10.93 9.43 -3.32
C ASN A 18 12.14 8.97 -2.48
N ASN A 19 13.32 9.03 -3.07
CA ASN A 19 14.57 9.04 -2.30
C ASN A 19 14.94 10.49 -1.88
N GLY A 20 14.05 11.16 -1.14
CA GLY A 20 14.26 12.56 -0.71
C GLY A 20 13.14 13.24 0.09
N GLY A 21 12.29 12.51 0.83
CA GLY A 21 11.26 13.12 1.68
C GLY A 21 11.82 13.80 2.94
N PRO A 22 11.24 14.93 3.42
CA PRO A 22 11.71 15.64 4.61
C PRO A 22 11.60 14.77 5.89
N PRO A 23 12.38 15.05 6.95
CA PRO A 23 12.33 14.29 8.19
C PRO A 23 11.05 14.60 8.99
N GLY A 24 10.33 13.56 9.43
CA GLY A 24 9.09 13.65 10.22
C GLY A 24 7.84 13.45 9.36
N ASP A 25 6.83 12.76 9.90
CA ASP A 25 5.43 12.50 9.46
C ASP A 25 5.09 12.29 7.96
N ALA A 26 5.76 12.96 7.03
CA ALA A 26 5.74 12.77 5.58
C ALA A 26 6.37 11.45 5.08
N GLU A 27 7.07 10.68 5.93
CA GLU A 27 7.59 9.34 5.55
C GLU A 27 6.46 8.39 5.11
N TRP A 28 5.25 8.65 5.63
CA TRP A 28 4.05 7.89 5.33
C TRP A 28 3.09 8.63 4.38
N ALA A 29 3.41 9.89 4.02
CA ALA A 29 2.53 10.71 3.20
C ALA A 29 2.63 10.29 1.73
N MET A 30 1.48 10.00 1.14
CA MET A 30 1.37 9.69 -0.28
C MET A 30 1.39 10.96 -1.10
N THR A 31 2.25 11.00 -2.11
CA THR A 31 2.24 12.09 -3.09
C THR A 31 1.04 11.99 -4.03
N ALA A 32 0.64 13.10 -4.66
CA ALA A 32 -0.47 13.09 -5.62
C ALA A 32 -0.22 12.15 -6.81
N GLU A 33 1.03 11.96 -7.21
CA GLU A 33 1.43 11.03 -8.28
C GLU A 33 1.26 9.56 -7.86
N GLU A 34 1.64 9.25 -6.61
CA GLU A 34 1.39 7.95 -6.00
C GLU A 34 -0.10 7.68 -5.85
N ALA A 35 -0.87 8.65 -5.33
CA ALA A 35 -2.32 8.55 -5.22
C ALA A 35 -2.99 8.32 -6.59
N ALA A 36 -2.50 8.94 -7.67
CA ALA A 36 -3.00 8.69 -9.02
C ALA A 36 -2.71 7.26 -9.50
N ARG A 37 -1.51 6.74 -9.21
CA ARG A 37 -1.11 5.37 -9.54
C ARG A 37 -1.85 4.31 -8.73
N PHE A 38 -2.00 4.53 -7.43
CA PHE A 38 -2.82 3.69 -6.56
C PHE A 38 -4.29 3.79 -6.96
N GLY A 39 -4.76 4.96 -7.38
CA GLY A 39 -6.09 5.14 -7.96
C GLY A 39 -6.33 4.30 -9.21
N ALA A 40 -5.33 4.14 -10.07
CA ALA A 40 -5.44 3.27 -11.25
C ALA A 40 -5.47 1.77 -10.89
N GLU A 41 -4.69 1.34 -9.89
CA GLU A 41 -4.80 -0.03 -9.36
C GLU A 41 -6.12 -0.25 -8.61
N PHE A 42 -6.60 0.77 -7.91
CA PHE A 42 -7.88 0.76 -7.24
C PHE A 42 -9.02 0.62 -8.22
N ASP A 43 -9.03 1.39 -9.32
CA ASP A 43 -10.05 1.28 -10.37
C ASP A 43 -10.04 -0.11 -11.03
N ARG A 44 -8.87 -0.74 -11.12
CA ARG A 44 -8.75 -2.12 -11.60
C ARG A 44 -9.22 -3.16 -10.57
N ALA A 45 -9.12 -2.82 -9.28
CA ALA A 45 -9.55 -3.64 -8.15
C ALA A 45 -11.07 -3.56 -7.92
N ASP A 46 -11.60 -2.35 -8.05
CA ASP A 46 -13.01 -1.97 -7.91
C ASP A 46 -13.78 -2.41 -9.15
N GLY A 47 -14.18 -3.68 -9.17
CA GLY A 47 -14.92 -4.26 -10.29
C GLY A 47 -16.36 -3.75 -10.41
N ASP A 48 -16.93 -3.25 -9.30
CA ASP A 48 -18.30 -2.74 -9.24
C ASP A 48 -18.37 -1.22 -9.51
N GLY A 49 -17.25 -0.51 -9.35
CA GLY A 49 -17.18 0.94 -9.53
C GLY A 49 -17.85 1.71 -8.39
N ASP A 50 -18.00 1.08 -7.21
CA ASP A 50 -18.68 1.69 -6.06
C ASP A 50 -17.75 2.64 -5.28
N GLY A 51 -16.46 2.65 -5.64
CA GLY A 51 -15.44 3.46 -4.98
C GLY A 51 -14.90 2.82 -3.71
N TYR A 52 -15.17 1.54 -3.46
CA TYR A 52 -14.64 0.75 -2.36
C TYR A 52 -14.13 -0.61 -2.86
N VAL A 53 -13.06 -1.13 -2.26
CA VAL A 53 -12.57 -2.47 -2.57
C VAL A 53 -12.80 -3.34 -1.36
N THR A 54 -13.66 -4.34 -1.49
CA THR A 54 -13.95 -5.25 -0.39
C THR A 54 -12.73 -6.11 -0.05
N GLY A 55 -12.66 -6.64 1.18
CA GLY A 55 -11.60 -7.58 1.54
C GLY A 55 -11.51 -8.82 0.65
N ALA A 56 -12.61 -9.20 -0.01
CA ALA A 56 -12.60 -10.29 -0.99
C ALA A 56 -11.85 -9.90 -2.27
N GLU A 57 -11.96 -8.64 -2.71
CA GLU A 57 -11.33 -8.11 -3.93
C GLU A 57 -9.90 -7.64 -3.69
N ALA A 58 -9.64 -7.00 -2.55
CA ALA A 58 -8.30 -6.55 -2.21
C ALA A 58 -7.38 -7.70 -1.84
N ARG A 59 -7.87 -8.76 -1.18
CA ARG A 59 -7.05 -9.94 -0.82
C ARG A 59 -6.20 -10.51 -1.96
N PRO A 60 -6.75 -10.85 -3.14
CA PRO A 60 -5.94 -11.38 -4.23
C PRO A 60 -4.91 -10.37 -4.75
N ILE A 61 -5.21 -9.08 -4.69
CA ILE A 61 -4.30 -8.01 -5.11
C ILE A 61 -3.16 -7.85 -4.11
N LEU A 62 -3.49 -7.70 -2.83
CA LEU A 62 -2.54 -7.66 -1.73
C LEU A 62 -1.69 -8.92 -1.69
N ALA A 63 -2.25 -10.10 -1.97
CA ALA A 63 -1.48 -11.34 -2.07
C ALA A 63 -0.58 -11.39 -3.32
N GLY A 64 -1.03 -10.84 -4.45
CA GLY A 64 -0.21 -10.74 -5.66
C GLY A 64 0.98 -9.80 -5.47
N LEU A 65 0.73 -8.61 -4.93
CA LEU A 65 1.74 -7.58 -4.65
C LEU A 65 2.63 -7.98 -3.49
N GLY A 66 2.03 -8.62 -2.50
CA GLY A 66 2.68 -9.20 -1.34
C GLY A 66 3.03 -10.66 -1.53
N SER A 67 3.40 -11.10 -2.74
CA SER A 67 3.73 -12.51 -3.00
C SER A 67 4.88 -13.04 -2.11
N ALA A 68 5.71 -12.15 -1.57
CA ALA A 68 6.75 -12.48 -0.60
C ALA A 68 6.30 -12.40 0.88
N LEU A 69 5.08 -11.95 1.16
CA LEU A 69 4.50 -11.89 2.50
C LEU A 69 3.76 -13.17 2.86
N THR A 70 3.77 -13.51 4.15
CA THR A 70 3.00 -14.65 4.64
C THR A 70 1.54 -14.25 4.88
N LYS A 71 0.63 -15.25 4.93
CA LYS A 71 -0.80 -15.03 5.28
C LYS A 71 -1.02 -14.16 6.53
N PRO A 72 -0.30 -14.35 7.65
CA PRO A 72 -0.47 -13.48 8.81
C PRO A 72 0.03 -12.05 8.57
N ASP A 73 1.11 -11.84 7.80
CA ASP A 73 1.54 -10.48 7.46
C ASP A 73 0.50 -9.77 6.58
N LEU A 74 -0.06 -10.44 5.57
CA LEU A 74 -1.11 -9.86 4.72
C LEU A 74 -2.35 -9.46 5.52
N ARG A 75 -2.74 -10.29 6.50
CA ARG A 75 -3.83 -9.94 7.43
C ARG A 75 -3.46 -8.75 8.30
N HIS A 76 -2.22 -8.70 8.80
CA HIS A 76 -1.75 -7.57 9.61
C HIS A 76 -1.78 -6.26 8.80
N VAL A 77 -1.30 -6.29 7.56
CA VAL A 77 -1.39 -5.15 6.65
C VAL A 77 -2.85 -4.72 6.42
N TRP A 78 -3.74 -5.69 6.18
CA TRP A 78 -5.16 -5.41 6.03
C TRP A 78 -5.75 -4.70 7.25
N GLU A 79 -5.52 -5.24 8.45
CA GLU A 79 -6.07 -4.69 9.70
C GLU A 79 -5.51 -3.29 10.01
N LEU A 80 -4.27 -3.03 9.60
CA LEU A 80 -3.67 -1.70 9.71
C LEU A 80 -4.30 -0.71 8.72
N ALA A 81 -4.59 -1.16 7.50
CA ALA A 81 -5.14 -0.32 6.46
C ALA A 81 -6.65 -0.05 6.62
N ASP A 82 -7.43 -1.04 7.08
CA ASP A 82 -8.86 -0.95 7.36
C ASP A 82 -9.10 -0.24 8.70
N ALA A 83 -8.82 1.07 8.72
CA ALA A 83 -8.98 1.90 9.90
C ALA A 83 -10.45 2.03 10.29
N SER A 84 -11.37 2.04 9.31
CA SER A 84 -12.81 2.04 9.54
C SER A 84 -13.33 0.73 10.13
N ARG A 85 -12.60 -0.39 9.93
CA ARG A 85 -13.05 -1.75 10.29
C ARG A 85 -14.38 -2.11 9.64
N ASP A 86 -14.61 -1.59 8.45
CA ASP A 86 -15.82 -1.83 7.66
C ASP A 86 -15.66 -3.08 6.77
N GLY A 87 -14.45 -3.66 6.71
CA GLY A 87 -14.16 -4.83 5.88
C GLY A 87 -14.04 -4.51 4.38
N ARG A 88 -13.91 -3.23 4.05
CA ARG A 88 -13.70 -2.67 2.72
C ARG A 88 -12.70 -1.53 2.85
N LEU A 89 -11.84 -1.36 1.84
CA LEU A 89 -10.87 -0.29 1.78
C LEU A 89 -11.37 0.77 0.82
N ASP A 90 -11.44 2.02 1.27
CA ASP A 90 -11.60 3.14 0.36
C ASP A 90 -10.29 3.45 -0.40
N ARG A 91 -10.34 4.42 -1.31
CA ARG A 91 -9.20 4.82 -2.16
C ARG A 91 -7.95 5.17 -1.34
N HIS A 92 -8.11 5.77 -0.16
CA HIS A 92 -7.04 6.10 0.77
C HIS A 92 -6.56 4.84 1.49
N GLU A 93 -7.46 4.08 2.13
CA GLU A 93 -7.11 2.86 2.88
C GLU A 93 -6.42 1.81 1.99
N PHE A 94 -6.86 1.67 0.74
CA PHE A 94 -6.24 0.78 -0.23
C PHE A 94 -4.79 1.19 -0.51
N ALA A 95 -4.57 2.48 -0.67
CA ALA A 95 -3.25 3.03 -0.88
C ALA A 95 -2.36 2.76 0.36
N VAL A 96 -2.88 2.94 1.59
CA VAL A 96 -2.18 2.57 2.83
C VAL A 96 -1.78 1.09 2.83
N ALA A 97 -2.69 0.19 2.45
CA ALA A 97 -2.41 -1.25 2.38
C ALA A 97 -1.26 -1.57 1.43
N LEU A 98 -1.26 -0.95 0.24
CA LEU A 98 -0.18 -1.10 -0.74
C LEU A 98 1.16 -0.59 -0.21
N HIS A 99 1.14 0.57 0.46
CA HIS A 99 2.34 1.14 1.04
C HIS A 99 2.94 0.22 2.12
N LEU A 100 2.11 -0.36 2.99
CA LEU A 100 2.54 -1.32 4.00
C LEU A 100 3.16 -2.59 3.41
N ILE A 101 2.56 -3.14 2.34
CA ILE A 101 3.16 -4.26 1.58
C ILE A 101 4.52 -3.88 1.02
N ALA A 102 4.66 -2.67 0.47
CA ALA A 102 5.92 -2.17 -0.08
C ALA A 102 7.01 -2.10 1.00
N LEU A 103 6.68 -1.55 2.17
CA LEU A 103 7.62 -1.46 3.28
C LEU A 103 8.08 -2.87 3.70
N ARG A 104 7.14 -3.80 3.81
CA ARG A 104 7.45 -5.17 4.24
C ARG A 104 8.26 -5.95 3.21
N THR A 105 7.95 -5.81 1.92
CA THR A 105 8.75 -6.43 0.83
C THR A 105 10.16 -5.87 0.75
N ARG A 106 10.38 -4.61 1.12
CA ARG A 106 11.72 -4.00 1.26
C ARG A 106 12.50 -4.47 2.51
N GLY A 107 11.93 -5.38 3.30
CA GLY A 107 12.55 -5.87 4.54
C GLY A 107 12.37 -4.94 5.75
N ARG A 108 11.48 -3.94 5.69
CA ARG A 108 11.06 -3.21 6.89
C ARG A 108 10.09 -4.04 7.71
N ALA A 109 10.10 -3.84 9.02
CA ALA A 109 9.09 -4.41 9.89
C ALA A 109 7.77 -3.64 9.73
N LEU A 110 6.65 -4.35 9.63
CA LEU A 110 5.34 -3.72 9.71
C LEU A 110 5.17 -3.13 11.12
N PRO A 111 4.69 -1.89 11.26
CA PRO A 111 4.39 -1.33 12.57
C PRO A 111 3.27 -2.14 13.24
N ASP A 112 3.29 -2.22 14.57
CA ASP A 112 2.25 -2.92 15.33
C ASP A 112 0.92 -2.15 15.33
N VAL A 113 1.00 -0.83 15.17
CA VAL A 113 -0.15 0.10 15.11
C VAL A 113 0.03 1.09 13.97
N LEU A 114 -1.06 1.43 13.29
CA LEU A 114 -1.05 2.45 12.24
C LEU A 114 -0.66 3.81 12.86
N PRO A 115 0.48 4.42 12.49
CA PRO A 115 0.89 5.70 13.03
C PRO A 115 -0.10 6.80 12.62
N ASP A 116 -0.26 7.82 13.47
CA ASP A 116 -1.24 8.91 13.30
C ASP A 116 -1.12 9.64 11.95
N ALA A 117 0.06 9.62 11.32
CA ALA A 117 0.31 10.18 9.99
C ALA A 117 -0.46 9.48 8.84
N LEU A 118 -0.82 8.20 9.01
CA LEU A 118 -1.62 7.44 8.05
C LEU A 118 -3.10 7.36 8.42
N ARG A 119 -3.47 7.87 9.60
CA ARG A 119 -4.87 7.87 10.01
C ARG A 119 -5.60 8.97 9.26
N PRO A 120 -6.78 8.69 8.67
CA PRO A 120 -7.61 9.76 8.14
C PRO A 120 -7.93 10.75 9.27
N ALA A 121 -7.77 12.04 8.99
CA ALA A 121 -8.10 13.09 9.95
C ALA A 121 -9.59 12.98 10.36
N PRO A 122 -9.94 13.26 11.63
CA PRO A 122 -11.32 13.16 12.13
C PRO A 122 -12.28 14.13 11.45
#